data_AF-A0A3M0WS04-F1
#
_entry.id   AF-A0A3M0WS04-F1
#
_cell.length_a   1.000
_cell.length_b   1.000
_cell.length_c   1.000
_cell.angle_alpha   90.00
_cell.angle_beta   90.00
_cell.angle_gamma   90.00
#
_symmetry.space_group_name_H-M   'P 1'
#
loop_
_entity.id
_entity.type
_entity.pdbx_description
1 polymer ?
#
loop_
_entity_poly.entity_id
_entity_poly.type
_entity_poly.pdbx_seq_one_letter_code
_entity_poly.pdbx_strand_id
1 'polypeptide(L)'
;SLDGNCLLVIAALEYVRRFEDKTFLQTHWEQLKNAIHWLENHASHGDGLLDQAAFTDWADSVGRTGRILYTNVLYWKALHEMAEAAKVNGRSADAATYQQKANHLAQAIQAHFWKEELGYFITSEEYTFLSSSGNLLAIAWGLATPEQANKILDKMDEFGMADPVPTQVTHLAYPKPVIAIENRLAGIPEYHTHAAWLWLGAWHVVALVRAGRLARAKELLERIDAVIARDGVVHEVYDKNGRFLSTFWYTSEAPLTWNAGMVVYAAHVYREAAGEQPPFHK
;
A
#
# COMPACT_ATOMS: atom_id res chain seq x y z
N SER A 1 1.18 -13.04 8.57
CA SER A 1 2.17 -12.47 7.63
C SER A 1 2.74 -11.19 8.21
N LEU A 2 3.85 -10.67 7.67
CA LEU A 2 4.46 -9.44 8.16
C LEU A 2 3.54 -8.23 7.92
N ASP A 3 3.02 -8.11 6.70
CA ASP A 3 2.11 -7.04 6.30
C ASP A 3 0.82 -7.03 7.11
N GLY A 4 0.20 -8.19 7.36
CA GLY A 4 -1.03 -8.31 8.15
C GLY A 4 -0.83 -7.83 9.59
N ASN A 5 0.33 -8.09 10.19
CA ASN A 5 0.63 -7.62 11.53
C ASN A 5 0.89 -6.11 11.57
N CYS A 6 1.59 -5.56 10.56
CA CYS A 6 1.73 -4.11 10.39
C CYS A 6 0.36 -3.43 10.22
N LEU A 7 -0.49 -3.95 9.32
CA LEU A 7 -1.81 -3.43 9.03
C LEU A 7 -2.73 -3.47 10.26
N LEU A 8 -2.64 -4.51 11.08
CA LEU A 8 -3.38 -4.60 12.35
C LEU A 8 -3.01 -3.46 13.29
N VAL A 9 -1.70 -3.21 13.48
CA VAL A 9 -1.24 -2.10 14.34
C VAL A 9 -1.70 -0.75 13.78
N ILE A 10 -1.53 -0.52 12.47
CA ILE A 10 -1.94 0.72 11.81
C ILE A 10 -3.45 0.94 11.95
N ALA A 11 -4.27 -0.07 11.67
CA ALA A 11 -5.73 0.04 11.75
C ALA A 11 -6.22 0.25 13.19
N ALA A 12 -5.64 -0.46 14.17
CA ALA A 12 -5.99 -0.29 15.57
C ALA A 12 -5.69 1.13 16.07
N LEU A 13 -4.55 1.69 15.68
CA LEU A 13 -4.14 3.04 16.08
C LEU A 13 -4.89 4.13 15.30
N GLU A 14 -5.25 3.88 14.04
CA GLU A 14 -6.15 4.74 13.29
C GLU A 14 -7.54 4.82 13.95
N TYR A 15 -8.08 3.69 14.41
CA TYR A 15 -9.33 3.66 15.20
C TYR A 15 -9.20 4.52 16.45
N VAL A 16 -8.15 4.32 17.26
CA VAL A 16 -7.91 5.12 18.47
C VAL A 16 -7.80 6.60 18.14
N ARG A 17 -7.09 6.97 17.09
CA ARG A 17 -6.92 8.36 16.66
C ARG A 17 -8.25 8.98 16.22
N ARG A 18 -9.10 8.23 15.51
CA ARG A 18 -10.37 8.72 14.96
C ARG A 18 -11.45 8.89 16.03
N PHE A 19 -11.51 7.98 16.99
CA PHE A 19 -12.56 7.95 18.03
C PHE A 19 -12.08 8.43 19.40
N GLU A 20 -10.80 8.79 19.52
CA GLU A 20 -10.15 9.18 20.78
C GLU A 20 -10.33 8.12 21.90
N ASP A 21 -10.41 6.84 21.52
CA ASP A 21 -10.70 5.71 22.42
C ASP A 21 -9.45 5.33 23.24
N LYS A 22 -9.20 6.12 24.28
CA LYS A 22 -8.07 5.91 25.20
C LYS A 22 -8.18 4.59 25.97
N THR A 23 -9.39 4.12 26.24
CA THR A 23 -9.61 2.85 26.95
C THR A 23 -9.13 1.69 26.08
N PHE A 24 -9.54 1.64 24.81
CA PHE A 24 -9.03 0.64 23.86
C PHE A 24 -7.50 0.65 23.79
N LEU A 25 -6.90 1.84 23.65
CA LEU A 25 -5.44 1.97 23.59
C LEU A 25 -4.75 1.45 24.85
N GLN A 26 -5.26 1.77 26.03
CA GLN A 26 -4.69 1.32 27.30
C GLN A 26 -4.85 -0.19 27.50
N THR A 27 -6.02 -0.74 27.15
CA THR A 27 -6.32 -2.17 27.26
C THR A 27 -5.43 -3.01 26.36
N HIS A 28 -5.12 -2.52 25.15
CA HIS A 28 -4.41 -3.29 24.13
C HIS A 28 -2.93 -2.89 23.92
N TRP A 29 -2.41 -1.95 24.72
CA TRP A 29 -1.05 -1.41 24.52
C TRP A 29 0.03 -2.48 24.48
N GLU A 30 0.04 -3.41 25.43
CA GLU A 30 1.08 -4.44 25.49
C GLU A 30 0.95 -5.44 24.33
N GLN A 31 -0.26 -5.70 23.83
CA GLN A 31 -0.47 -6.53 22.63
C GLN A 31 0.06 -5.84 21.37
N LEU A 32 -0.14 -4.53 21.24
CA LEU A 32 0.44 -3.73 20.14
C LEU A 32 1.97 -3.73 20.21
N LYS A 33 2.55 -3.60 21.41
CA LYS A 33 4.00 -3.73 21.61
C LYS A 33 4.51 -5.12 21.22
N ASN A 34 3.80 -6.17 21.60
CA ASN A 34 4.16 -7.55 21.23
C ASN A 34 4.08 -7.76 19.71
N ALA A 35 3.11 -7.16 19.03
CA ALA A 35 3.01 -7.19 17.57
C ALA A 35 4.25 -6.55 16.92
N ILE A 36 4.67 -5.37 17.38
CA ILE A 36 5.90 -4.73 16.90
C ILE A 36 7.15 -5.55 17.22
N HIS A 37 7.27 -6.07 18.44
CA HIS A 37 8.41 -6.89 18.84
C HIS A 37 8.52 -8.18 18.00
N TRP A 38 7.39 -8.79 17.63
CA TRP A 38 7.39 -9.92 16.71
C TRP A 38 7.90 -9.53 15.32
N LEU A 39 7.55 -8.35 14.80
CA LEU A 39 8.09 -7.83 13.54
C LEU A 39 9.60 -7.61 13.63
N GLU A 40 10.09 -7.05 14.74
CA GLU A 40 11.52 -6.80 14.97
C GLU A 40 12.38 -8.06 14.88
N ASN A 41 11.84 -9.23 15.22
CA ASN A 41 12.54 -10.52 15.07
C ASN A 41 12.78 -10.94 13.61
N HIS A 42 12.24 -10.20 12.63
CA HIS A 42 12.46 -10.40 11.20
C HIS A 42 13.41 -9.36 10.58
N ALA A 43 14.03 -8.49 11.40
CA ALA A 43 15.07 -7.57 10.96
C ALA A 43 16.46 -8.18 11.18
N SER A 44 17.12 -8.65 10.11
CA SER A 44 18.31 -9.51 10.25
C SER A 44 19.65 -8.78 10.23
N HIS A 45 19.67 -7.49 9.89
CA HIS A 45 20.89 -6.82 9.41
C HIS A 45 21.26 -5.54 10.18
N GLY A 46 20.56 -5.22 11.27
CA GLY A 46 20.88 -4.10 12.16
C GLY A 46 20.49 -2.70 11.65
N ASP A 47 20.01 -2.58 10.40
CA ASP A 47 19.42 -1.37 9.82
C ASP A 47 17.91 -1.24 10.05
N GLY A 48 17.32 -2.23 10.73
CA GLY A 48 15.90 -2.29 11.08
C GLY A 48 14.97 -2.71 9.93
N LEU A 49 15.48 -2.94 8.73
CA LEU A 49 14.65 -3.42 7.61
C LEU A 49 14.22 -4.87 7.84
N LEU A 50 12.96 -5.16 7.56
CA LEU A 50 12.40 -6.50 7.61
C LEU A 50 12.79 -7.31 6.38
N ASP A 51 13.17 -8.56 6.61
CA ASP A 51 13.32 -9.59 5.62
C ASP A 51 12.09 -10.50 5.62
N GLN A 52 11.57 -10.80 4.44
CA GLN A 52 10.40 -11.66 4.28
C GLN A 52 10.72 -12.93 3.49
N ALA A 53 9.97 -13.99 3.75
CA ALA A 53 10.02 -15.21 2.97
C ALA A 53 9.12 -15.11 1.73
N ALA A 54 9.26 -16.05 0.80
CA ALA A 54 8.44 -16.11 -0.40
C ALA A 54 6.93 -16.19 -0.05
N PHE A 55 6.09 -15.47 -0.79
CA PHE A 55 4.62 -15.51 -0.65
C PHE A 55 4.08 -15.02 0.71
N THR A 56 4.80 -14.15 1.42
CA THR A 56 4.44 -13.72 2.79
C THR A 56 3.90 -12.30 2.92
N ASP A 57 3.49 -11.69 1.80
CA ASP A 57 2.72 -10.44 1.79
C ASP A 57 1.52 -10.56 0.84
N TRP A 58 0.75 -9.47 0.69
CA TRP A 58 -0.43 -9.41 -0.17
C TRP A 58 -0.25 -9.98 -1.59
N ALA A 59 0.96 -9.93 -2.16
CA ALA A 59 1.27 -10.51 -3.47
C ALA A 59 1.67 -11.99 -3.31
N ASP A 60 0.82 -12.76 -2.66
CA ASP A 60 1.05 -14.14 -2.19
C ASP A 60 1.19 -15.20 -3.29
N SER A 61 1.13 -14.79 -4.56
CA SER A 61 1.44 -15.64 -5.72
C SER A 61 2.77 -15.33 -6.39
N VAL A 62 3.54 -14.38 -5.84
CA VAL A 62 4.91 -14.06 -6.27
C VAL A 62 5.88 -14.32 -5.12
N GLY A 63 6.83 -15.22 -5.34
CA GLY A 63 7.79 -15.71 -4.35
C GLY A 63 8.93 -14.74 -4.06
N ARG A 64 8.62 -13.48 -3.78
CA ARG A 64 9.60 -12.42 -3.49
C ARG A 64 10.17 -12.63 -2.09
N THR A 65 11.49 -12.59 -1.96
CA THR A 65 12.21 -12.83 -0.70
C THR A 65 13.07 -11.63 -0.32
N GLY A 66 13.48 -11.57 0.95
CA GLY A 66 14.33 -10.53 1.48
C GLY A 66 13.58 -9.22 1.70
N ARG A 67 14.22 -8.10 1.38
CA ARG A 67 13.72 -6.76 1.68
C ARG A 67 12.78 -6.28 0.59
N ILE A 68 11.49 -6.25 0.89
CA ILE A 68 10.46 -5.73 -0.02
C ILE A 68 10.00 -4.35 0.46
N LEU A 69 9.93 -3.40 -0.46
CA LEU A 69 9.54 -2.01 -0.18
C LEU A 69 8.20 -1.93 0.55
N TYR A 70 7.16 -2.58 0.01
CA TYR A 70 5.81 -2.56 0.57
C TYR A 70 5.77 -2.91 2.06
N THR A 71 6.37 -4.03 2.43
CA THR A 71 6.42 -4.52 3.81
C THR A 71 7.16 -3.56 4.73
N ASN A 72 8.26 -2.98 4.26
CA ASN A 72 9.06 -2.03 5.04
C ASN A 72 8.38 -0.66 5.19
N VAL A 73 7.65 -0.18 4.18
CA VAL A 73 6.80 1.02 4.29
C VAL A 73 5.68 0.83 5.31
N LEU A 74 5.04 -0.35 5.31
CA LEU A 74 4.05 -0.69 6.33
C LEU A 74 4.66 -0.74 7.73
N TYR A 75 5.84 -1.34 7.88
CA TYR A 75 6.49 -1.43 9.18
C TYR A 75 6.89 -0.04 9.71
N TRP A 76 7.43 0.81 8.83
CA TRP A 76 7.68 2.22 9.15
C TRP A 76 6.42 2.93 9.62
N LYS A 77 5.30 2.76 8.90
CA LYS A 77 4.02 3.36 9.29
C LYS A 77 3.54 2.85 10.65
N ALA A 78 3.66 1.55 10.92
CA ALA A 78 3.29 0.98 12.21
C ALA A 78 4.14 1.55 13.36
N LEU A 79 5.45 1.69 13.19
CA LEU A 79 6.33 2.33 14.17
C LEU A 79 5.97 3.81 14.39
N HIS A 80 5.68 4.53 13.31
CA HIS A 80 5.24 5.93 13.37
C HIS A 80 3.93 6.07 14.15
N GLU A 81 2.92 5.24 13.86
CA GLU A 81 1.65 5.25 14.60
C GLU A 81 1.85 4.91 16.09
N MET A 82 2.72 3.95 16.41
CA MET A 82 3.06 3.63 17.80
C MET A 82 3.68 4.82 18.54
N ALA A 83 4.52 5.62 17.87
CA ALA A 83 5.11 6.82 18.46
C ALA A 83 4.03 7.88 18.78
N GLU A 84 3.15 8.16 17.83
CA GLU A 84 2.06 9.13 18.00
C GLU A 84 1.04 8.66 19.07
N ALA A 85 0.67 7.39 19.06
CA ALA A 85 -0.22 6.80 20.05
C ALA A 85 0.38 6.82 21.47
N ALA A 86 1.68 6.54 21.61
CA ALA A 86 2.37 6.62 22.88
C ALA A 86 2.37 8.07 23.44
N LYS A 87 2.58 9.06 22.57
CA LYS A 87 2.60 10.48 22.94
C LYS A 87 1.25 10.94 23.50
N VAL A 88 0.15 10.62 22.82
CA VAL A 88 -1.20 11.00 23.30
C VAL A 88 -1.65 10.26 24.56
N ASN A 89 -1.03 9.10 24.85
CA ASN A 89 -1.30 8.30 26.05
C ASN A 89 -0.33 8.62 27.23
N GLY A 90 0.51 9.66 27.11
CA GLY A 90 1.46 10.05 28.16
C GLY A 90 2.66 9.11 28.34
N ARG A 91 2.91 8.20 27.39
CA ARG A 91 3.99 7.20 27.43
C ARG A 91 5.25 7.73 26.75
N SER A 92 5.83 8.79 27.31
CA SER A 92 6.91 9.55 26.66
C SER A 92 8.15 8.73 26.30
N ALA A 93 8.52 7.73 27.11
CA ALA A 93 9.66 6.84 26.83
C ALA A 93 9.39 5.92 25.62
N ASP A 94 8.18 5.36 25.54
CA ASP A 94 7.75 4.54 24.40
C ASP A 94 7.68 5.41 23.13
N ALA A 95 7.13 6.62 23.24
CA ALA A 95 7.04 7.58 22.13
C ALA A 95 8.43 7.90 21.54
N ALA A 96 9.40 8.22 22.39
CA ALA A 96 10.77 8.49 21.95
C ALA A 96 11.41 7.25 21.29
N THR A 97 11.21 6.07 21.86
CA THR A 97 11.74 4.80 21.33
C THR A 97 11.18 4.51 19.94
N TYR A 98 9.86 4.56 19.77
CA TYR A 98 9.22 4.28 18.49
C TYR A 98 9.52 5.35 17.44
N GLN A 99 9.62 6.63 17.83
CA GLN A 99 10.04 7.69 16.92
C GLN A 99 11.47 7.47 16.41
N GLN A 100 12.40 7.08 17.29
CA GLN A 100 13.77 6.78 16.89
C GLN A 100 13.82 5.60 15.90
N LYS A 101 13.07 4.53 16.18
CA LYS A 101 12.97 3.36 15.28
C LYS A 101 12.36 3.74 13.93
N ALA A 102 11.27 4.51 13.93
CA ALA A 102 10.63 4.99 12.70
C ALA A 102 11.60 5.87 11.86
N ASN A 103 12.34 6.78 12.50
CA ASN A 103 13.31 7.63 11.81
C ASN A 103 14.47 6.82 11.23
N HIS A 104 15.01 5.86 12.00
CA HIS A 104 16.07 4.99 11.53
C HIS A 104 15.62 4.14 10.33
N LEU A 105 14.44 3.54 10.41
CA LEU A 105 13.86 2.76 9.33
C LEU A 105 13.57 3.61 8.09
N ALA A 106 13.08 4.84 8.26
CA ALA A 106 12.88 5.76 7.14
C ALA A 106 14.19 6.04 6.40
N GLN A 107 15.28 6.27 7.13
CA GLN A 107 16.62 6.46 6.54
C GLN A 107 17.09 5.20 5.81
N ALA A 108 16.88 4.02 6.39
CA ALA A 108 17.20 2.75 5.74
C ALA A 108 16.38 2.53 4.46
N ILE A 109 15.08 2.86 4.47
CA ILE A 109 14.25 2.75 3.26
C ILE A 109 14.76 3.69 2.17
N GLN A 110 15.09 4.94 2.51
CA GLN A 110 15.67 5.91 1.58
C GLN A 110 17.00 5.41 1.01
N ALA A 111 17.89 4.86 1.84
CA ALA A 111 19.20 4.38 1.40
C ALA A 111 19.12 3.14 0.48
N HIS A 112 18.24 2.18 0.79
CA HIS A 112 18.17 0.92 0.05
C HIS A 112 17.29 1.01 -1.19
N PHE A 113 16.13 1.66 -1.09
CA PHE A 113 15.10 1.57 -2.13
C PHE A 113 15.05 2.80 -3.05
N TRP A 114 15.36 4.01 -2.59
CA TRP A 114 15.31 5.18 -3.49
C TRP A 114 16.43 5.10 -4.51
N LYS A 115 16.08 5.26 -5.79
CA LYS A 115 17.05 5.35 -6.89
C LYS A 115 16.79 6.64 -7.66
N GLU A 116 17.66 7.62 -7.44
CA GLU A 116 17.52 8.97 -7.97
C GLU A 116 17.47 8.98 -9.50
N GLU A 117 18.26 8.12 -10.14
CA GLU A 117 18.32 7.91 -11.58
C GLU A 117 17.06 7.28 -12.18
N LEU A 118 16.31 6.51 -11.38
CA LEU A 118 15.05 5.89 -11.79
C LEU A 118 13.85 6.78 -11.47
N GLY A 119 13.96 7.62 -10.44
CA GLY A 119 12.91 8.53 -9.98
C GLY A 119 11.83 7.87 -9.12
N TYR A 120 12.09 6.69 -8.56
CA TYR A 120 11.15 5.97 -7.71
C TYR A 120 11.88 5.06 -6.69
N PHE A 121 11.12 4.51 -5.73
CA PHE A 121 11.60 3.44 -4.87
C PHE A 121 11.48 2.10 -5.59
N ILE A 122 12.58 1.36 -5.69
CA ILE A 122 12.57 0.02 -6.27
C ILE A 122 11.81 -0.98 -5.39
N THR A 123 11.33 -2.07 -5.97
CA THR A 123 10.59 -3.09 -5.21
C THR A 123 11.50 -3.84 -4.23
N SER A 124 12.69 -4.23 -4.70
CA SER A 124 13.79 -4.83 -3.92
C SER A 124 15.10 -4.71 -4.70
N GLU A 125 16.23 -5.12 -4.09
CA GLU A 125 17.53 -5.18 -4.80
C GLU A 125 17.52 -6.15 -5.98
N GLU A 126 16.75 -7.24 -5.88
CA GLU A 126 16.57 -8.21 -6.97
C GLU A 126 15.61 -7.69 -8.06
N TYR A 127 14.58 -6.95 -7.65
CA TYR A 127 13.52 -6.45 -8.52
C TYR A 127 13.51 -4.93 -8.54
N THR A 128 14.34 -4.34 -9.42
CA THR A 128 14.57 -2.89 -9.47
C THR A 128 13.44 -2.08 -10.12
N PHE A 129 12.31 -2.71 -10.45
CA PHE A 129 11.16 -2.02 -11.02
C PHE A 129 10.26 -1.37 -9.96
N LEU A 130 9.47 -0.38 -10.39
CA LEU A 130 8.42 0.27 -9.62
C LEU A 130 7.27 -0.72 -9.37
N SER A 131 6.95 -0.91 -8.09
CA SER A 131 5.67 -1.50 -7.64
C SER A 131 4.79 -0.43 -7.02
N SER A 132 3.51 -0.44 -7.42
CA SER A 132 2.50 0.54 -6.99
C SER A 132 2.28 0.51 -5.48
N SER A 133 2.17 -0.67 -4.87
CA SER A 133 1.81 -0.80 -3.45
C SER A 133 2.78 -0.08 -2.52
N GLY A 134 4.09 -0.31 -2.67
CA GLY A 134 5.10 0.33 -1.83
C GLY A 134 5.25 1.84 -2.10
N ASN A 135 5.29 2.23 -3.38
CA ASN A 135 5.49 3.63 -3.77
C ASN A 135 4.29 4.51 -3.42
N LEU A 136 3.07 4.07 -3.71
CA LEU A 136 1.86 4.84 -3.42
C LEU A 136 1.64 5.01 -1.92
N LEU A 137 1.92 3.98 -1.12
CA LEU A 137 1.85 4.08 0.35
C LEU A 137 2.93 5.01 0.91
N ALA A 138 4.15 4.97 0.35
CA ALA A 138 5.21 5.89 0.75
C ALA A 138 4.81 7.36 0.51
N ILE A 139 4.11 7.66 -0.59
CA ILE A 139 3.54 8.99 -0.84
C ILE A 139 2.39 9.27 0.13
N ALA A 140 1.41 8.37 0.20
CA ALA A 140 0.17 8.60 0.93
C ALA A 140 0.38 8.85 2.42
N TRP A 141 1.44 8.27 3.00
CA TRP A 141 1.79 8.43 4.41
C TRP A 141 2.94 9.40 4.66
N GLY A 142 3.51 10.03 3.63
CA GLY A 142 4.52 11.07 3.78
C GLY A 142 5.94 10.57 4.08
N LEU A 143 6.25 9.31 3.73
CA LEU A 143 7.62 8.80 3.75
C LEU A 143 8.43 9.35 2.56
N ALA A 144 7.79 9.45 1.40
CA ALA A 144 8.35 10.09 0.22
C ALA A 144 8.30 11.61 0.37
N THR A 145 9.38 12.31 0.01
CA THR A 145 9.35 13.79 -0.03
C THR A 145 8.40 14.28 -1.14
N PRO A 146 7.94 15.54 -1.12
CA PRO A 146 7.13 16.09 -2.20
C PRO A 146 7.76 15.95 -3.59
N GLU A 147 9.08 16.10 -3.71
CA GLU A 147 9.81 15.92 -4.97
C GLU A 147 9.80 14.46 -5.40
N GLN A 148 10.07 13.53 -4.47
CA GLN A 148 10.01 12.09 -4.73
C GLN A 148 8.60 11.66 -5.17
N ALA A 149 7.56 12.16 -4.49
CA ALA A 149 6.17 11.87 -4.81
C ALA A 149 5.83 12.29 -6.25
N ASN A 150 6.26 13.48 -6.67
CA ASN A 150 6.05 13.94 -8.04
C ASN A 150 6.79 13.05 -9.06
N LYS A 151 8.08 12.73 -8.82
CA LYS A 151 8.85 11.84 -9.71
C LYS A 151 8.22 10.45 -9.86
N ILE A 152 7.77 9.86 -8.75
CA ILE A 152 7.10 8.55 -8.75
C ILE A 152 5.83 8.62 -9.59
N LEU A 153 4.97 9.62 -9.36
CA LEU A 153 3.71 9.76 -10.08
C LEU A 153 3.92 10.02 -11.57
N ASP A 154 4.93 10.84 -11.93
CA ASP A 154 5.32 11.06 -13.33
C ASP A 154 5.80 9.76 -13.99
N LYS A 155 6.57 8.94 -13.27
CA LYS A 155 7.00 7.62 -13.77
C LYS A 155 5.84 6.64 -13.92
N MET A 156 4.88 6.65 -13.01
CA MET A 156 3.67 5.81 -13.12
C MET A 156 2.83 6.21 -14.34
N ASP A 157 2.71 7.52 -14.63
CA ASP A 157 2.06 8.03 -15.85
C ASP A 157 2.87 7.65 -17.11
N GLU A 158 4.20 7.81 -17.11
CA GLU A 158 5.10 7.42 -18.22
C GLU A 158 4.97 5.92 -18.58
N PHE A 159 4.87 5.07 -17.56
CA PHE A 159 4.72 3.63 -17.74
C PHE A 159 3.28 3.19 -18.05
N GLY A 160 2.32 4.11 -18.07
CA GLY A 160 0.91 3.79 -18.31
C GLY A 160 0.33 2.85 -17.26
N MET A 161 0.81 2.94 -16.00
CA MET A 161 0.42 2.00 -14.95
C MET A 161 -1.06 2.08 -14.58
N ALA A 162 -1.73 3.17 -14.95
CA ALA A 162 -3.16 3.33 -14.75
C ALA A 162 -4.01 2.87 -15.93
N ASP A 163 -3.40 2.36 -17.00
CA ASP A 163 -4.08 2.03 -18.25
C ASP A 163 -4.20 0.52 -18.50
N PRO A 164 -5.34 0.05 -19.07
CA PRO A 164 -6.58 0.81 -19.32
C PRO A 164 -7.41 1.05 -18.06
N VAL A 165 -7.08 0.38 -16.95
CA VAL A 165 -7.83 0.44 -15.69
C VAL A 165 -6.88 0.64 -14.49
N PRO A 166 -7.39 1.22 -13.39
CA PRO A 166 -6.76 2.32 -12.68
C PRO A 166 -5.36 2.15 -12.10
N THR A 167 -4.91 0.97 -11.66
CA THR A 167 -3.49 0.81 -11.27
C THR A 167 -3.06 -0.66 -11.33
N GLN A 168 -2.05 -0.95 -12.14
CA GLN A 168 -1.33 -2.22 -12.22
C GLN A 168 -0.41 -2.46 -11.01
N VAL A 169 -0.05 -3.71 -10.69
CA VAL A 169 0.82 -4.01 -9.53
C VAL A 169 2.25 -3.52 -9.73
N THR A 170 2.84 -3.78 -10.89
CA THR A 170 4.20 -3.41 -11.28
C THR A 170 4.25 -2.96 -12.73
N HIS A 171 5.24 -2.14 -13.08
CA HIS A 171 5.41 -1.71 -14.47
C HIS A 171 6.13 -2.76 -15.35
N LEU A 172 6.78 -3.75 -14.74
CA LEU A 172 7.38 -4.91 -15.42
C LEU A 172 6.90 -6.20 -14.76
N ALA A 173 6.84 -7.28 -15.54
CA ALA A 173 6.45 -8.60 -15.03
C ALA A 173 7.56 -9.18 -14.15
N TYR A 174 7.14 -9.90 -13.11
CA TYR A 174 8.03 -10.83 -12.44
C TYR A 174 8.39 -12.00 -13.37
N PRO A 175 9.62 -12.55 -13.25
CA PRO A 175 10.00 -13.75 -13.98
C PRO A 175 9.08 -14.95 -13.67
N LYS A 176 8.76 -15.75 -14.69
CA LYS A 176 7.92 -16.96 -14.53
C LYS A 176 8.37 -17.94 -13.43
N PRO A 177 9.67 -18.12 -13.12
CA PRO A 177 10.09 -19.04 -12.06
C PRO A 177 9.63 -18.62 -10.66
N VAL A 178 9.41 -17.33 -10.41
CA VAL A 178 8.99 -16.83 -9.09
C VAL A 178 7.48 -16.71 -8.94
N ILE A 179 6.73 -16.94 -10.01
CA ILE A 179 5.26 -16.98 -9.97
C ILE A 179 4.82 -18.39 -9.53
N ALA A 180 3.87 -18.45 -8.60
CA ALA A 180 3.27 -19.68 -8.10
C ALA A 180 2.84 -20.61 -9.26
N ILE A 181 3.08 -21.91 -9.10
CA ILE A 181 2.80 -22.88 -10.18
C ILE A 181 1.29 -22.95 -10.48
N GLU A 182 0.48 -22.82 -9.45
CA GLU A 182 -0.98 -22.79 -9.50
C GLU A 182 -1.47 -21.66 -10.40
N ASN A 183 -0.97 -20.44 -10.21
CA ASN A 183 -1.31 -19.28 -11.04
C ASN A 183 -0.88 -19.45 -12.50
N ARG A 184 0.29 -20.08 -12.72
CA ARG A 184 0.77 -20.39 -14.09
C ARG A 184 -0.15 -21.40 -14.78
N LEU A 185 -0.57 -22.44 -14.07
CA LEU A 185 -1.48 -23.48 -14.59
C LEU A 185 -2.92 -22.97 -14.78
N ALA A 186 -3.39 -22.07 -13.92
CA ALA A 186 -4.69 -21.42 -14.02
C ALA A 186 -4.76 -20.34 -15.13
N GLY A 187 -3.64 -20.08 -15.82
CA GLY A 187 -3.57 -19.09 -16.91
C GLY A 187 -3.59 -17.64 -16.43
N ILE A 188 -3.25 -17.39 -15.16
CA ILE A 188 -3.21 -16.05 -14.54
C ILE A 188 -1.81 -15.70 -14.00
N PRO A 189 -0.72 -15.87 -14.78
CA PRO A 189 0.62 -15.49 -14.32
C PRO A 189 0.72 -14.00 -14.03
N GLU A 190 -0.16 -13.17 -14.62
CA GLU A 190 -0.10 -11.72 -14.47
C GLU A 190 -0.81 -11.17 -13.22
N TYR A 191 -1.41 -12.04 -12.40
CA TYR A 191 -2.29 -11.68 -11.29
C TYR A 191 -1.69 -10.70 -10.28
N HIS A 192 -0.43 -10.90 -9.91
CA HIS A 192 0.33 -10.04 -9.02
C HIS A 192 1.50 -9.35 -9.74
N THR A 193 1.36 -9.14 -11.06
CA THR A 193 2.36 -8.46 -11.90
C THR A 193 1.72 -7.26 -12.61
N HIS A 194 1.00 -7.46 -13.71
CA HIS A 194 0.40 -6.39 -14.52
C HIS A 194 -1.11 -6.32 -14.38
N ALA A 195 -1.75 -7.26 -13.68
CA ALA A 195 -3.17 -7.13 -13.38
C ALA A 195 -3.39 -5.85 -12.56
N ALA A 196 -4.49 -5.18 -12.87
CA ALA A 196 -4.88 -3.97 -12.17
C ALA A 196 -5.82 -4.30 -11.02
N TRP A 197 -5.63 -3.58 -9.91
CA TRP A 197 -6.40 -3.76 -8.67
C TRP A 197 -7.04 -2.44 -8.27
N LEU A 198 -8.33 -2.46 -7.91
CA LEU A 198 -9.02 -1.22 -7.53
C LEU A 198 -8.51 -0.64 -6.21
N TRP A 199 -8.04 -1.46 -5.26
CA TRP A 199 -7.42 -0.94 -4.05
C TRP A 199 -6.10 -0.19 -4.33
N LEU A 200 -5.33 -0.62 -5.34
CA LEU A 200 -4.15 0.12 -5.83
C LEU A 200 -4.58 1.40 -6.55
N GLY A 201 -5.66 1.35 -7.33
CA GLY A 201 -6.30 2.53 -7.93
C GLY A 201 -6.68 3.57 -6.88
N ALA A 202 -7.30 3.12 -5.80
CA ALA A 202 -7.68 3.97 -4.68
C ALA A 202 -6.47 4.60 -3.98
N TRP A 203 -5.42 3.84 -3.67
CA TRP A 203 -4.19 4.42 -3.12
C TRP A 203 -3.49 5.38 -4.10
N HIS A 204 -3.64 5.16 -5.40
CA HIS A 204 -3.11 6.06 -6.42
C HIS A 204 -3.86 7.40 -6.39
N VAL A 205 -5.19 7.39 -6.29
CA VAL A 205 -5.98 8.61 -6.04
C VAL A 205 -5.53 9.31 -4.76
N VAL A 206 -5.37 8.57 -3.65
CA VAL A 206 -4.90 9.16 -2.38
C VAL A 206 -3.50 9.78 -2.53
N ALA A 207 -2.56 9.10 -3.19
CA ALA A 207 -1.22 9.63 -3.44
C ALA A 207 -1.25 10.90 -4.29
N LEU A 208 -2.08 10.94 -5.34
CA LEU A 208 -2.28 12.15 -6.17
C LEU A 208 -2.83 13.31 -5.33
N VAL A 209 -3.81 13.06 -4.47
CA VAL A 209 -4.35 14.07 -3.55
C VAL A 209 -3.27 14.59 -2.59
N ARG A 210 -2.50 13.70 -1.97
CA ARG A 210 -1.41 14.08 -1.04
C ARG A 210 -0.27 14.83 -1.73
N ALA A 211 -0.06 14.58 -3.03
CA ALA A 211 0.87 15.35 -3.86
C ALA A 211 0.29 16.66 -4.42
N GLY A 212 -0.96 17.00 -4.10
CA GLY A 212 -1.64 18.20 -4.61
C GLY A 212 -2.11 18.12 -6.07
N ARG A 213 -2.05 16.95 -6.70
CA ARG A 213 -2.46 16.71 -8.10
C ARG A 213 -3.96 16.41 -8.22
N LEU A 214 -4.80 17.33 -7.71
CA LEU A 214 -6.25 17.11 -7.58
C LEU A 214 -6.97 16.83 -8.92
N ALA A 215 -6.56 17.50 -10.01
CA ALA A 215 -7.16 17.26 -11.33
C ALA A 215 -6.97 15.80 -11.78
N ARG A 216 -5.74 15.29 -11.64
CA ARG A 216 -5.40 13.91 -12.00
C ARG A 216 -6.04 12.89 -11.05
N ALA A 217 -6.15 13.22 -9.76
CA ALA A 217 -6.88 12.41 -8.79
C ALA A 217 -8.36 12.25 -9.19
N LYS A 218 -9.01 13.34 -9.63
CA LYS A 218 -10.39 13.34 -10.11
C LYS A 218 -10.56 12.45 -11.33
N GLU A 219 -9.71 12.61 -12.34
CA GLU A 219 -9.74 11.79 -13.56
C GLU A 219 -9.62 10.29 -13.23
N LEU A 220 -8.69 9.93 -12.35
CA LEU A 220 -8.49 8.53 -11.97
C LEU A 220 -9.67 7.98 -11.17
N LEU A 221 -10.26 8.78 -10.28
CA LEU A 221 -11.46 8.40 -9.53
C LEU A 221 -12.67 8.20 -10.46
N GLU A 222 -12.88 9.08 -11.43
CA GLU A 222 -13.94 8.94 -12.44
C GLU A 222 -13.75 7.67 -13.29
N ARG A 223 -12.50 7.28 -13.58
CA ARG A 223 -12.19 6.01 -14.26
C ARG A 223 -12.50 4.79 -13.39
N ILE A 224 -12.18 4.85 -12.09
CA ILE A 224 -12.58 3.81 -11.12
C ILE A 224 -14.10 3.67 -11.11
N ASP A 225 -14.83 4.78 -10.99
CA ASP A 225 -16.29 4.81 -10.96
C ASP A 225 -16.89 4.24 -12.26
N ALA A 226 -16.33 4.59 -13.41
CA ALA A 226 -16.77 4.08 -14.71
C ALA A 226 -16.59 2.56 -14.83
N VAL A 227 -15.50 2.00 -14.29
CA VAL A 227 -15.27 0.54 -14.25
C VAL A 227 -16.31 -0.15 -13.37
N ILE A 228 -16.54 0.36 -12.15
CA ILE A 228 -17.52 -0.20 -11.22
C ILE A 228 -18.94 -0.10 -11.79
N ALA A 229 -19.29 1.03 -12.41
CA ALA A 229 -20.59 1.24 -13.03
C ALA A 229 -20.83 0.32 -14.24
N ARG A 230 -19.80 0.08 -15.05
CA ARG A 230 -19.85 -0.86 -16.18
C ARG A 230 -20.13 -2.29 -15.72
N ASP A 231 -19.42 -2.74 -14.68
CA ASP A 231 -19.49 -4.13 -14.23
C ASP A 231 -20.65 -4.38 -13.25
N GLY A 232 -21.22 -3.31 -12.67
CA GLY A 232 -22.30 -3.39 -11.69
C GLY A 232 -21.88 -3.94 -10.33
N VAL A 233 -20.60 -4.27 -10.17
CA VAL A 233 -20.01 -4.85 -8.97
C VAL A 233 -18.51 -4.52 -8.90
N VAL A 234 -17.94 -4.57 -7.69
CA VAL A 234 -16.51 -4.38 -7.47
C VAL A 234 -15.80 -5.73 -7.61
N HIS A 235 -15.10 -5.93 -8.73
CA HIS A 235 -14.22 -7.08 -8.95
C HIS A 235 -12.85 -6.94 -8.28
N GLU A 236 -12.19 -8.07 -8.07
CA GLU A 236 -10.85 -8.21 -7.53
C GLU A 236 -9.75 -7.61 -8.43
N VAL A 237 -9.68 -8.12 -9.66
CA VAL A 237 -8.58 -7.89 -10.60
C VAL A 237 -9.08 -7.70 -12.01
N TYR A 238 -8.31 -6.92 -12.77
CA TYR A 238 -8.58 -6.62 -14.16
C TYR A 238 -7.39 -6.95 -15.04
N ASP A 239 -7.67 -7.40 -16.26
CA ASP A 239 -6.66 -7.71 -17.26
C ASP A 239 -6.17 -6.46 -18.01
N LYS A 240 -5.19 -6.65 -18.89
CA LYS A 240 -4.63 -5.61 -19.76
C LYS A 240 -5.63 -4.95 -20.72
N ASN A 241 -6.81 -5.53 -20.91
CA ASN A 241 -7.88 -4.98 -21.74
C ASN A 241 -8.91 -4.22 -20.90
N GLY A 242 -8.72 -4.15 -19.58
CA GLY A 242 -9.59 -3.46 -18.65
C GLY A 242 -10.86 -4.22 -18.30
N ARG A 243 -10.92 -5.52 -18.59
CA ARG A 243 -12.02 -6.40 -18.19
C ARG A 243 -11.63 -7.10 -16.90
N PHE A 244 -12.60 -7.46 -16.07
CA PHE A 244 -12.30 -8.31 -14.92
C PHE A 244 -11.61 -9.60 -15.40
N LEU A 245 -10.56 -10.03 -14.70
CA LEU A 245 -9.75 -11.15 -15.12
C LEU A 245 -10.58 -12.44 -15.05
N SER A 246 -10.73 -13.12 -16.18
CA SER A 246 -11.42 -14.41 -16.25
C SER A 246 -10.74 -15.29 -17.29
N THR A 247 -10.45 -16.52 -16.88
CA THR A 247 -9.90 -17.62 -17.69
C THR A 247 -10.83 -18.83 -17.55
N PHE A 248 -10.50 -19.94 -18.20
CA PHE A 248 -11.27 -21.17 -18.02
C PHE A 248 -11.20 -21.72 -16.58
N TRP A 249 -10.09 -21.49 -15.87
CA TRP A 249 -9.83 -22.05 -14.53
C TRP A 249 -9.93 -21.04 -13.40
N TYR A 250 -10.19 -19.77 -13.72
CA TYR A 250 -10.23 -18.68 -12.76
C TYR A 250 -11.22 -17.61 -13.20
N THR A 251 -11.96 -17.03 -12.26
CA THR A 251 -12.72 -15.80 -12.50
C THR A 251 -12.55 -14.90 -11.30
N SER A 252 -12.29 -13.62 -11.56
CA SER A 252 -12.11 -12.59 -10.55
C SER A 252 -13.26 -12.58 -9.54
N GLU A 253 -12.91 -12.61 -8.25
CA GLU A 253 -13.90 -12.57 -7.18
C GLU A 253 -14.70 -11.25 -7.20
N ALA A 254 -16.00 -11.37 -6.91
CA ALA A 254 -16.91 -10.24 -6.77
C ALA A 254 -18.16 -10.67 -5.95
N PRO A 255 -18.73 -9.79 -5.09
CA PRO A 255 -18.22 -8.47 -4.72
C PRO A 255 -17.03 -8.57 -3.75
N LEU A 256 -15.99 -7.77 -3.99
CA LEU A 256 -14.79 -7.79 -3.15
C LEU A 256 -14.67 -6.60 -2.20
N THR A 257 -14.68 -6.89 -0.89
CA THR A 257 -14.84 -5.89 0.17
C THR A 257 -13.67 -4.91 0.29
N TRP A 258 -12.42 -5.36 0.22
CA TRP A 258 -11.28 -4.45 0.42
C TRP A 258 -11.09 -3.45 -0.74
N ASN A 259 -11.40 -3.85 -1.98
CA ASN A 259 -11.42 -2.95 -3.12
C ASN A 259 -12.51 -1.89 -2.92
N ALA A 260 -13.72 -2.32 -2.54
CA ALA A 260 -14.84 -1.40 -2.32
C ALA A 260 -14.53 -0.40 -1.18
N GLY A 261 -14.01 -0.89 -0.05
CA GLY A 261 -13.65 -0.07 1.09
C GLY A 261 -12.58 0.97 0.75
N MET A 262 -11.55 0.56 0.00
CA MET A 262 -10.49 1.48 -0.41
C MET A 262 -10.97 2.54 -1.40
N VAL A 263 -11.84 2.18 -2.36
CA VAL A 263 -12.42 3.16 -3.29
C VAL A 263 -13.27 4.20 -2.55
N VAL A 264 -14.09 3.78 -1.58
CA VAL A 264 -14.85 4.71 -0.73
C VAL A 264 -13.92 5.61 0.07
N TYR A 265 -12.84 5.08 0.63
CA TYR A 265 -11.83 5.87 1.34
C TYR A 265 -11.16 6.90 0.42
N ALA A 266 -10.75 6.52 -0.79
CA ALA A 266 -10.15 7.43 -1.76
C ALA A 266 -11.10 8.56 -2.17
N ALA A 267 -12.38 8.24 -2.40
CA ALA A 267 -13.40 9.24 -2.69
C ALA A 267 -13.60 10.22 -1.53
N HIS A 268 -13.58 9.74 -0.28
CA HIS A 268 -13.65 10.58 0.91
C HIS A 268 -12.44 11.53 0.99
N VAL A 269 -11.21 10.99 0.86
CA VAL A 269 -9.97 11.80 0.89
C VAL A 269 -9.96 12.85 -0.22
N TYR A 270 -10.42 12.51 -1.43
CA TYR A 270 -10.54 13.46 -2.53
C TYR A 270 -11.51 14.60 -2.20
N ARG A 271 -12.73 14.27 -1.73
CA ARG A 271 -13.76 15.26 -1.42
C ARG A 271 -13.32 16.24 -0.33
N GLU A 272 -12.67 15.74 0.72
CA GLU A 272 -12.11 16.59 1.78
C GLU A 272 -11.09 17.58 1.22
N ALA A 273 -10.19 17.12 0.34
CA ALA A 273 -9.18 17.98 -0.27
C ALA A 273 -9.75 18.97 -1.30
N ALA A 274 -10.83 18.59 -2.00
CA ALA A 274 -11.53 19.43 -2.96
C ALA A 274 -12.48 20.46 -2.31
N GLY A 275 -12.73 20.35 -1.00
CA GLY A 275 -13.71 21.19 -0.30
C GLY A 275 -15.16 20.85 -0.64
N GLU A 276 -15.43 19.64 -1.15
CA GLU A 276 -16.77 19.16 -1.47
C GLU A 276 -17.47 18.66 -0.18
N GLN A 277 -18.66 19.19 0.13
CA GLN A 277 -19.43 18.68 1.26
C GLN A 277 -20.03 17.30 0.95
N PRO A 278 -20.11 16.38 1.93
CA PRO A 278 -20.73 15.08 1.71
C PRO A 278 -22.22 15.24 1.36
N PRO A 279 -22.77 14.44 0.42
CA PRO A 279 -24.17 14.52 0.03
C PRO A 279 -25.16 14.12 1.14
N PHE A 280 -24.67 13.59 2.27
CA PHE A 280 -25.48 13.12 3.39
C PHE A 280 -25.22 13.97 4.65
N HIS A 281 -25.68 15.21 4.61
CA HIS A 281 -26.15 15.93 5.80
C HIS A 281 -27.66 16.17 5.64
N LYS A 282 -28.45 15.15 5.97
CA LYS A 282 -29.85 15.27 6.38
C LYS A 282 -30.11 14.28 7.51
#